data_AF-A0AAD3MJY2-F1
#
_entry.id   AF-A0AAD3MJY2-F1
#
_cell.length_a   1.000
_cell.length_b   1.000
_cell.length_c   1.000
_cell.angle_alpha   90.00
_cell.angle_beta   90.00
_cell.angle_gamma   90.00
#
_symmetry.space_group_name_H-M   'P 1'
#
loop_
_entity.id
_entity.type
_entity.pdbx_description
1 polymer ?
#
loop_
_entity_poly.entity_id
_entity_poly.type
_entity_poly.pdbx_seq_one_letter_code
_entity_poly.pdbx_strand_id
1 'polypeptide(L)'
;MTTPFPLPQPRGIDHSLPTCGESQCNGHGTCEIPPGGGSALVCNCKLGYRGESCEETVNGALSLPLTLSVLGVIIGLVILAFIVAKVRQRQKKNRRRTEAEKFGYNIAV
;
A
#
# COMPACT_ATOMS: atom_id res chain seq x y z
N MET A 1 -25.07 50.55 -41.73
CA MET A 1 -24.17 49.44 -42.12
C MET A 1 -23.66 48.82 -40.84
N THR A 2 -24.38 47.85 -40.30
CA THR A 2 -24.09 47.17 -39.03
C THR A 2 -23.17 45.99 -39.31
N THR A 3 -21.90 46.11 -38.97
CA THR A 3 -20.94 45.01 -38.97
C THR A 3 -21.28 44.03 -37.84
N PRO A 4 -21.59 42.75 -38.10
CA PRO A 4 -21.85 41.79 -37.03
C PRO A 4 -20.52 41.44 -36.34
N PHE A 5 -20.49 41.56 -35.01
CA PHE A 5 -19.41 41.03 -34.17
C PHE A 5 -19.30 39.51 -34.35
N PRO A 6 -18.11 38.94 -34.65
CA PRO A 6 -17.92 37.49 -34.61
C PRO A 6 -18.03 37.02 -33.16
N LEU A 7 -18.97 36.11 -32.90
CA LEU A 7 -19.09 35.40 -31.63
C LEU A 7 -17.78 34.66 -31.31
N PRO A 8 -17.34 34.60 -30.04
CA PRO A 8 -16.18 33.79 -29.66
C PRO A 8 -16.52 32.32 -29.96
N GLN A 9 -15.82 31.73 -30.93
CA GLN A 9 -15.97 30.31 -31.21
C GLN A 9 -15.54 29.54 -29.96
N PRO A 10 -16.40 28.68 -29.37
CA PRO A 10 -15.94 27.74 -28.37
C PRO A 10 -14.87 26.88 -29.04
N ARG A 11 -13.66 26.90 -28.50
CA ARG A 11 -12.55 26.08 -29.02
C ARG A 11 -13.05 24.65 -29.10
N GLY A 12 -13.13 24.14 -30.33
CA GLY A 12 -13.63 22.80 -30.60
C GLY A 12 -12.86 21.82 -29.74
N ILE A 13 -13.59 21.07 -28.91
CA ILE A 13 -13.03 19.91 -28.24
C ILE A 13 -12.95 18.84 -29.33
N ASP A 14 -11.75 18.66 -29.87
CA ASP A 14 -11.44 17.59 -30.81
C ASP A 14 -11.55 16.27 -30.03
N HIS A 15 -12.63 15.51 -30.26
CA HIS A 15 -12.92 14.26 -29.52
C HIS A 15 -11.95 13.11 -29.87
N SER A 16 -10.97 13.37 -30.75
CA SER A 16 -9.95 12.41 -31.18
C SER A 16 -8.61 12.57 -30.45
N LEU A 17 -8.44 13.59 -29.60
CA LEU A 17 -7.24 13.75 -28.77
C LEU A 17 -7.55 13.28 -27.35
N PRO A 18 -6.71 12.40 -26.73
CA PRO A 18 -6.88 12.03 -25.34
C PRO A 18 -6.97 13.29 -24.49
N THR A 19 -8.04 13.41 -23.69
CA THR A 19 -8.19 14.56 -22.80
C THR A 19 -7.00 14.59 -21.85
N CYS A 20 -6.58 15.77 -21.40
CA CYS A 20 -5.51 15.90 -20.39
C CYS A 20 -5.75 14.98 -19.18
N GLY A 21 -7.01 14.75 -18.79
CA GLY A 21 -7.38 13.77 -17.78
C GLY A 21 -6.93 12.33 -18.09
N GLU A 22 -7.02 11.89 -19.35
CA GLU A 22 -6.61 10.56 -19.82
C GLU A 22 -5.08 10.45 -19.95
N SER A 23 -4.43 11.45 -20.55
CA SER A 23 -2.99 11.40 -20.85
C SER A 23 -2.08 11.79 -19.69
N GLN A 24 -2.52 12.73 -18.85
CA GLN A 24 -1.72 13.33 -17.77
C GLN A 24 -2.21 12.88 -16.39
N CYS A 25 -3.52 12.67 -16.21
CA CYS A 25 -4.09 12.23 -14.93
C CYS A 25 -4.50 10.74 -14.92
N ASN A 26 -3.91 9.90 -15.78
CA ASN A 26 -4.17 8.46 -15.91
C ASN A 26 -5.67 8.07 -16.05
N GLY A 27 -6.52 8.95 -16.59
CA GLY A 27 -7.98 8.77 -16.67
C GLY A 27 -8.73 8.90 -15.34
N HIS A 28 -7.98 9.11 -14.25
CA HIS A 28 -8.49 9.16 -12.88
C HIS A 28 -8.70 10.58 -12.35
N GLY A 29 -8.60 11.62 -13.19
CA GLY A 29 -8.83 13.01 -12.78
C GLY A 29 -9.15 13.96 -13.94
N THR A 30 -9.41 15.23 -13.60
CA THR A 30 -9.52 16.34 -14.55
C THR A 30 -8.35 17.29 -14.39
N CYS A 31 -7.91 17.93 -15.47
CA CYS A 31 -6.85 18.93 -15.38
C CYS A 31 -7.46 20.30 -15.08
N GLU A 32 -7.04 20.89 -13.96
CA GLU A 32 -7.48 22.21 -13.52
C GLU A 32 -6.28 23.15 -13.43
N ILE A 33 -6.52 24.45 -13.65
CA ILE A 33 -5.48 25.47 -13.49
C ILE A 33 -5.34 25.77 -11.99
N PRO A 34 -4.13 25.73 -11.42
CA PRO A 34 -3.95 25.94 -9.99
C PRO A 34 -4.44 27.33 -9.57
N PRO A 35 -5.06 27.45 -8.38
CA PRO A 35 -5.49 28.72 -7.83
C PRO A 35 -4.24 29.56 -7.52
N GLY A 36 -3.90 30.48 -8.43
CA GLY A 36 -2.65 31.25 -8.38
C GLY A 36 -2.09 31.63 -9.75
N GLY A 37 -2.61 31.06 -10.84
CA GLY A 37 -2.22 31.44 -12.19
C GLY A 37 -0.82 30.95 -12.54
N GLY A 38 -0.70 29.66 -12.84
CA GLY A 38 0.51 29.04 -13.38
C GLY A 38 0.20 28.30 -14.69
N SER A 39 1.23 28.10 -15.52
CA SER A 39 1.13 27.28 -16.74
C SER A 39 1.18 25.77 -16.46
N ALA A 40 1.44 25.36 -15.22
CA ALA A 40 1.41 23.97 -14.79
C ALA A 40 -0.03 23.56 -14.51
N LEU A 41 -0.59 22.65 -15.32
CA LEU A 41 -1.90 22.06 -15.05
C LEU A 41 -1.77 21.10 -13.86
N VAL A 42 -2.73 21.14 -12.94
CA VAL A 42 -2.76 20.24 -11.78
C VAL A 42 -3.92 19.27 -11.96
N CYS A 43 -3.68 17.99 -11.68
CA CYS A 43 -4.71 16.98 -11.72
C CYS A 43 -5.62 17.05 -10.49
N ASN A 44 -6.92 17.23 -10.71
CA ASN A 44 -7.96 17.05 -9.72
C ASN A 44 -8.46 15.60 -9.77
N CYS A 45 -7.97 14.78 -8.84
CA CYS A 45 -8.24 13.34 -8.83
C CYS A 45 -9.66 13.00 -8.36
N LYS A 46 -10.25 11.97 -8.99
CA LYS A 46 -11.51 11.36 -8.56
C LYS A 46 -11.37 10.74 -7.17
N LEU A 47 -12.50 10.66 -6.46
CA LEU A 47 -12.55 10.11 -5.11
C LEU A 47 -11.92 8.71 -5.06
N GLY A 48 -10.93 8.52 -4.19
CA GLY A 48 -10.20 7.26 -4.07
C GLY A 48 -8.85 7.20 -4.79
N TYR A 49 -8.48 8.24 -5.54
CA TYR A 49 -7.18 8.39 -6.19
C TYR A 49 -6.40 9.59 -5.64
N ARG A 50 -5.07 9.51 -5.65
CA ARG A 50 -4.09 10.48 -5.14
C ARG A 50 -2.81 10.41 -5.98
N GLY A 51 -1.88 11.33 -5.74
CA GLY A 51 -0.64 11.48 -6.50
C GLY A 51 -0.73 12.63 -7.49
N GLU A 52 0.41 13.03 -8.05
CA GLU A 52 0.48 14.15 -9.02
C GLU A 52 -0.30 13.84 -10.30
N SER A 53 -0.29 12.57 -10.71
CA SER A 53 -0.99 12.06 -11.89
C SER A 53 -2.18 11.15 -11.57
N CYS A 54 -2.72 11.20 -10.34
CA CYS A 54 -3.79 10.33 -9.86
C CYS A 54 -3.50 8.82 -9.99
N GLU A 55 -2.25 8.43 -9.83
CA GLU A 55 -1.76 7.04 -9.99
C GLU A 55 -1.94 6.19 -8.73
N GLU A 56 -1.98 6.81 -7.56
CA GLU A 56 -2.13 6.11 -6.29
C GLU A 56 -3.60 5.96 -5.95
N THR A 57 -4.03 4.78 -5.51
CA THR A 57 -5.34 4.66 -4.87
C THR A 57 -5.18 4.84 -3.37
N VAL A 58 -6.12 5.55 -2.73
CA VAL A 58 -6.15 5.71 -1.27
C VAL A 58 -6.26 4.35 -0.56
N ASN A 59 -6.92 3.39 -1.21
CA ASN A 59 -7.00 2.01 -0.75
C ASN A 59 -5.68 1.27 -0.99
N GLY A 60 -4.97 1.57 -2.07
CA GLY A 60 -3.63 1.05 -2.38
C GLY A 60 -2.60 1.45 -1.33
N ALA A 61 -2.60 2.72 -0.91
CA ALA A 61 -1.74 3.23 0.15
C ALA A 61 -1.96 2.51 1.51
N LEU A 62 -3.17 2.01 1.77
CA LEU A 62 -3.47 1.18 2.94
C LEU A 62 -3.14 -0.30 2.71
N SER A 63 -3.30 -0.80 1.48
CA SER A 63 -3.09 -2.21 1.15
C SER A 63 -1.62 -2.65 1.32
N LEU A 64 -0.67 -1.76 1.06
CA LEU A 64 0.75 -2.06 1.19
C LEU A 64 1.20 -2.24 2.67
N PRO A 65 0.91 -1.32 3.61
CA PRO A 65 1.24 -1.54 5.01
C PRO A 65 0.47 -2.70 5.63
N LEU A 66 -0.79 -2.93 5.23
CA LEU A 66 -1.59 -4.05 5.74
C LEU A 66 -1.01 -5.41 5.32
N THR A 67 -0.65 -5.59 4.05
CA THR A 67 -0.08 -6.84 3.55
C THR A 67 1.28 -7.16 4.16
N LEU A 68 2.16 -6.16 4.29
CA LEU A 68 3.46 -6.31 4.95
C LEU A 68 3.32 -6.65 6.44
N SER A 69 2.36 -6.02 7.14
CA SER A 69 2.10 -6.31 8.55
C SER A 69 1.62 -7.75 8.74
N VAL A 70 0.67 -8.21 7.92
CA VAL A 70 0.16 -9.60 7.98
C VAL A 70 1.26 -10.61 7.69
N LEU A 71 2.10 -10.38 6.67
CA LEU A 71 3.25 -11.25 6.37
C LEU A 71 4.24 -11.30 7.54
N GLY A 72 4.55 -10.15 8.14
CA GLY A 72 5.43 -10.07 9.30
C GLY A 72 4.90 -10.86 10.50
N VAL A 73 3.60 -10.78 10.79
CA VAL A 73 2.95 -11.53 11.87
C VAL A 73 3.00 -13.03 11.60
N ILE A 74 2.68 -13.47 10.38
CA ILE A 74 2.72 -14.90 10.01
C ILE A 74 4.14 -15.45 10.17
N ILE A 75 5.16 -14.75 9.65
CA ILE A 75 6.56 -15.16 9.77
C ILE A 75 6.97 -15.21 11.25
N GLY A 76 6.62 -14.20 12.03
CA GLY A 76 6.90 -14.15 13.46
C GLY A 76 6.28 -15.33 14.22
N LEU A 77 5.02 -15.66 13.95
CA LEU A 77 4.33 -16.82 14.56
C LEU A 77 4.95 -18.15 14.15
N VAL A 78 5.36 -18.31 12.89
CA VAL A 78 6.04 -19.52 12.40
C VAL A 78 7.39 -19.70 13.09
N ILE A 79 8.18 -18.62 13.21
CA ILE A 79 9.47 -18.65 13.92
C ILE A 79 9.26 -18.98 15.40
N LEU A 80 8.30 -18.34 16.08
CA LEU A 80 7.96 -18.62 17.47
C LEU A 80 7.52 -20.08 17.65
N ALA A 81 6.65 -20.59 16.78
CA ALA A 81 6.20 -21.97 16.81
C ALA A 81 7.37 -22.94 16.61
N PHE A 82 8.28 -22.66 15.69
CA PHE A 82 9.46 -23.49 15.44
C PHE A 82 10.43 -23.49 16.62
N ILE A 83 10.69 -22.32 17.22
CA ILE A 83 11.52 -22.18 18.42
C ILE A 83 10.88 -22.96 19.57
N VAL A 84 9.59 -22.74 19.84
CA VAL A 84 8.85 -23.45 20.89
C VAL A 84 8.86 -24.96 20.64
N ALA A 85 8.67 -25.42 19.40
CA ALA A 85 8.75 -26.83 19.05
C ALA A 85 10.15 -27.40 19.30
N LYS A 86 11.22 -26.71 18.85
CA LYS A 86 12.62 -27.12 19.08
C LYS A 86 12.98 -27.11 20.56
N VAL A 87 12.55 -26.11 21.31
CA VAL A 87 12.77 -26.00 22.75
C VAL A 87 12.01 -27.11 23.47
N ARG A 88 10.74 -27.36 23.15
CA ARG A 88 9.97 -28.48 23.72
C ARG A 88 10.59 -29.83 23.38
N GLN A 89 11.12 -30.02 22.18
CA GLN A 89 11.85 -31.22 21.79
C GLN A 89 13.14 -31.39 22.60
N ARG A 90 13.95 -30.31 22.72
CA ARG A 90 15.17 -30.32 23.55
C ARG A 90 14.85 -30.54 25.02
N GLN A 91 13.82 -29.88 25.54
CA GLN A 91 13.33 -30.08 26.89
C GLN A 91 12.84 -31.50 27.09
N LYS A 92 12.15 -32.14 26.14
CA LYS A 92 11.76 -33.55 26.27
C LYS A 92 12.98 -34.47 26.38
N LYS A 93 14.06 -34.19 25.65
CA LYS A 93 15.33 -34.92 25.75
C LYS A 93 16.06 -34.63 27.08
N ASN A 94 16.10 -33.37 27.50
CA ASN A 94 16.77 -32.96 28.73
C ASN A 94 15.98 -33.33 29.99
N ARG A 95 14.65 -33.32 29.96
CA ARG A 95 13.78 -33.69 31.09
C ARG A 95 14.02 -35.14 31.49
N ARG A 96 14.23 -36.04 30.50
CA ARG A 96 14.68 -37.42 30.77
C ARG A 96 16.03 -37.47 31.50
N ARG A 97 16.95 -36.54 31.21
CA ARG A 97 18.25 -36.45 31.90
C ARG A 97 18.12 -35.87 33.30
N THR A 98 17.33 -34.81 33.50
CA THR A 98 17.11 -34.18 34.81
C THR A 98 16.30 -35.09 35.74
N GLU A 99 15.35 -35.87 35.22
CA GLU A 99 14.65 -36.91 35.98
C GLU A 99 15.60 -38.04 36.39
N ALA A 100 16.51 -38.48 35.50
CA ALA A 100 17.55 -39.45 35.84
C ALA A 100 18.58 -38.90 36.85
N GLU A 101 18.95 -37.63 36.75
CA GLU A 101 19.85 -36.95 37.68
C GLU A 101 19.23 -36.82 39.08
N LYS A 102 17.96 -36.40 39.17
CA LYS A 102 17.22 -36.37 40.44
C LYS A 102 17.07 -37.77 41.04
N PHE A 103 16.77 -38.78 40.23
CA PHE A 103 16.68 -40.15 40.71
C PHE A 103 18.03 -40.67 41.23
N GLY A 104 19.14 -40.35 40.55
CA GLY A 104 20.50 -40.70 41.01
C GLY A 104 20.91 -39.99 42.31
N TYR A 105 20.58 -38.71 42.48
CA TYR A 105 20.84 -37.97 43.71
C TYR A 105 20.09 -38.56 44.93
N ASN A 106 18.82 -38.94 44.75
CA ASN A 106 18.02 -39.51 45.84
C ASN A 106 18.48 -40.93 46.29
N ILE A 107 19.28 -41.63 45.48
CA ILE A 107 19.85 -42.95 45.85
C ILE A 107 21.20 -42.80 46.56
N ALA A 108 21.92 -41.69 46.33
CA ALA A 108 23.25 -41.44 46.89
C ALA A 108 23.25 -40.76 48.27
N VAL A 109 22.08 -40.35 48.79
CA VAL A 109 21.89 -39.70 50.10
C VAL A 109 21.38 -40.71 51.13
#